data_AF-A0A7H0H1H6-F1
#
_entry.id   AF-A0A7H0H1H6-F1
#
_cell.length_a   1.000
_cell.length_b   1.000
_cell.length_c   1.000
_cell.angle_alpha   90.00
_cell.angle_beta   90.00
_cell.angle_gamma   90.00
#
_symmetry.space_group_name_H-M   'P 1'
#
loop_
_entity.id
_entity.type
_entity.pdbx_description
1 polymer ?
#
loop_
_entity_poly.entity_id
_entity_poly.type
_entity_poly.pdbx_seq_one_letter_code
_entity_poly.pdbx_strand_id
1 'polypeptide(L)'
;MLKKLRLEQTKKYELAIAANLVSTMLTSFVSGRSHSLSIGSEQGGVEKWDDLVIELSTDHYQHIQIKRQNSSFCTPGFKPVRDNYTSGPRQGMLRDLSPLDESMHKLGAYLLDPAVATQRLKRSFSILIPDLRIDIKEGLSLKELYELCQTQIKVTTTSAGLQALEQASPTAKKIFDWLRTWCGFVDHAHILNALRVFEVRQCFGENEIDADTKRELSTCFSKPTDVLRVLVSFIDENSSFTSAVTPRPLLFDLLSYLLPSTVSWTQFRKDEGGWNVSGIHDRRFGFIEHPSSIVPTLWGPPGAGILKYYSKDHSSGPLPKAIIRLLLHIQPAAVAHVSDKSAWSIVAKNLVGETLGISEDDCEALHVQDDSDCYVSSDKRVLEKLRDSEAEAELLSIEMHKKSWELIGNHILRKLEKLPSSELRDAVEDRWQLWKDELDKDIDKQKLLCQSMLHPKAEGEDISAELRFGPKTTSMVADGILLLMVVVICIGDKDSNWDTIDTQLTISVKALSHWSGPFGQTRRVRKITEDGVSALIGKEPSKILVLSRIDASSSTVLQESLIDDTDFAGSMASPRQPILLVTNNPTVNRLIRQGIIADIKEYLNGKLKKSLAARNLTENE
;
A
#
# COMPACT_ATOMS: atom_id res chain seq x y z
N MET A 1 49.35 6.36 -20.80
CA MET A 1 48.46 7.53 -20.71
C MET A 1 47.20 7.37 -21.56
N LEU A 2 47.29 7.33 -22.90
CA LEU A 2 46.10 7.18 -23.78
C LEU A 2 45.25 5.93 -23.52
N LYS A 3 45.88 4.78 -23.23
CA LYS A 3 45.17 3.56 -22.82
C LYS A 3 44.39 3.73 -21.52
N LYS A 4 44.96 4.44 -20.53
CA LYS A 4 44.33 4.73 -19.24
C LYS A 4 43.15 5.70 -19.40
N LEU A 5 43.33 6.76 -20.20
CA LEU A 5 42.26 7.71 -20.54
C LEU A 5 41.10 7.03 -21.30
N ARG A 6 41.40 6.07 -22.19
CA ARG A 6 40.37 5.28 -22.87
C ARG A 6 39.60 4.38 -21.91
N LEU A 7 40.29 3.73 -20.95
CA LEU A 7 39.65 2.92 -19.91
C LEU A 7 38.73 3.76 -19.01
N GLU A 8 39.18 4.94 -18.59
CA GLU A 8 38.37 5.88 -17.80
C GLU A 8 37.12 6.35 -18.57
N GLN A 9 37.26 6.60 -19.87
CA GLN A 9 36.13 6.97 -20.74
C GLN A 9 35.14 5.81 -20.93
N THR A 10 35.62 4.58 -21.12
CA THR A 10 34.76 3.39 -21.20
C THR A 10 33.97 3.20 -19.91
N LYS A 11 34.63 3.29 -18.75
CA LYS A 11 33.98 3.22 -17.44
C LYS A 11 32.92 4.32 -17.28
N LYS A 12 33.21 5.54 -17.72
CA LYS A 12 32.23 6.64 -17.67
C LYS A 12 30.98 6.37 -18.50
N TYR A 13 31.13 5.78 -19.70
CA TYR A 13 30.00 5.43 -20.56
C TYR A 13 29.16 4.29 -19.97
N GLU A 14 29.81 3.26 -19.44
CA GLU A 14 29.14 2.16 -18.73
C GLU A 14 28.32 2.67 -17.54
N LEU A 15 28.92 3.55 -16.74
CA LEU A 15 28.27 4.16 -15.59
C LEU A 15 27.09 5.06 -15.98
N ALA A 16 27.20 5.83 -17.07
CA ALA A 16 26.09 6.64 -17.59
C ALA A 16 24.91 5.77 -18.04
N ILE A 17 25.17 4.65 -18.72
CA ILE A 17 24.14 3.68 -19.11
C ILE A 17 23.50 3.04 -17.87
N ALA A 18 24.31 2.57 -16.93
CA ALA A 18 23.81 1.97 -15.68
C ALA A 18 22.91 2.97 -14.94
N ALA A 19 23.34 4.24 -14.85
CA ALA A 19 22.58 5.30 -14.21
C ALA A 19 21.21 5.55 -14.88
N ASN A 20 21.15 5.52 -16.21
CA ASN A 20 19.91 5.68 -16.98
C ASN A 20 18.93 4.51 -16.77
N LEU A 21 19.44 3.28 -16.74
CA LEU A 21 18.62 2.10 -16.47
C LEU A 21 18.07 2.10 -15.04
N VAL A 22 18.93 2.42 -14.07
CA VAL A 22 18.55 2.54 -12.65
C VAL A 22 17.56 3.68 -12.43
N SER A 23 17.73 4.84 -13.10
CA SER A 23 16.76 5.94 -12.99
C SER A 23 15.39 5.52 -13.50
N THR A 24 15.32 4.81 -14.63
CA THR A 24 14.07 4.32 -15.21
C THR A 24 13.38 3.30 -14.31
N MET A 25 14.15 2.41 -13.68
CA MET A 25 13.65 1.47 -12.68
C MET A 25 13.07 2.22 -11.46
N LEU A 26 13.80 3.20 -10.95
CA LEU A 26 13.42 3.99 -9.77
C LEU A 26 12.17 4.82 -9.99
N THR A 27 12.07 5.57 -11.10
CA THR A 27 10.88 6.39 -11.41
C THR A 27 9.65 5.53 -11.68
N SER A 28 9.83 4.37 -12.32
CA SER A 28 8.76 3.40 -12.54
C SER A 28 8.28 2.80 -11.21
N PHE A 29 9.20 2.45 -10.30
CA PHE A 29 8.87 2.00 -8.95
C PHE A 29 8.10 3.05 -8.16
N VAL A 30 8.59 4.29 -8.11
CA VAL A 30 7.92 5.42 -7.42
C VAL A 30 6.51 5.64 -7.98
N SER A 31 6.31 5.42 -9.29
CA SER A 31 5.03 5.60 -9.97
C SER A 31 4.13 4.36 -9.98
N GLY A 32 4.52 3.25 -9.37
CA GLY A 32 3.76 1.98 -9.39
C GLY A 32 3.67 1.28 -10.76
N ARG A 33 4.54 1.65 -11.71
CA ARG A 33 4.65 1.02 -13.03
C ARG A 33 5.51 -0.24 -12.97
N SER A 34 5.46 -1.06 -14.03
CA SER A 34 6.36 -2.21 -14.18
C SER A 34 7.82 -1.77 -14.22
N HIS A 35 8.68 -2.48 -13.48
CA HIS A 35 10.12 -2.21 -13.38
C HIS A 35 10.89 -3.51 -13.11
N SER A 36 12.20 -3.50 -13.34
CA SER A 36 13.10 -4.59 -12.96
C SER A 36 13.19 -4.75 -11.44
N LEU A 37 13.42 -5.97 -10.97
CA LEU A 37 13.67 -6.27 -9.55
C LEU A 37 15.01 -5.69 -9.09
N SER A 38 16.05 -5.95 -9.88
CA SER A 38 17.41 -5.56 -9.54
C SER A 38 18.27 -5.31 -10.79
N ILE A 39 19.33 -4.53 -10.64
CA ILE A 39 20.36 -4.30 -11.65
C ILE A 39 21.72 -4.51 -10.99
N GLY A 40 22.47 -5.50 -11.44
CA GLY A 40 23.80 -5.84 -10.93
C GLY A 40 24.85 -5.96 -12.03
N SER A 41 26.07 -6.31 -11.63
CA SER A 41 27.19 -6.64 -12.52
C SER A 41 27.72 -8.03 -12.16
N GLU A 42 28.21 -8.81 -13.12
CA GLU A 42 28.89 -10.11 -12.88
C GLU A 42 28.03 -11.23 -12.23
N GLN A 43 26.73 -11.01 -12.05
CA GLN A 43 25.84 -11.97 -11.35
C GLN A 43 25.13 -12.97 -12.28
N GLY A 44 25.30 -12.81 -13.59
CA GLY A 44 24.48 -13.50 -14.58
C GLY A 44 24.94 -14.94 -14.90
N GLY A 45 26.17 -15.32 -14.55
CA GLY A 45 26.68 -16.67 -14.82
C GLY A 45 26.85 -17.03 -16.31
N VAL A 46 26.88 -16.04 -17.21
CA VAL A 46 27.30 -16.21 -18.62
C VAL A 46 28.52 -15.35 -18.85
N GLU A 47 29.67 -15.99 -19.02
CA GLU A 47 30.95 -15.31 -19.25
C GLU A 47 30.85 -14.38 -20.48
N LYS A 48 31.40 -13.17 -20.37
CA LYS A 48 31.43 -12.14 -21.43
C LYS A 48 30.08 -11.46 -21.73
N TRP A 49 29.07 -11.69 -20.91
CA TRP A 49 27.70 -11.16 -21.02
C TRP A 49 27.20 -10.51 -19.72
N ASP A 50 28.13 -10.06 -18.89
CA ASP A 50 27.90 -9.71 -17.50
C ASP A 50 28.36 -8.29 -17.14
N ASP A 51 28.58 -7.43 -18.15
CA ASP A 51 28.86 -5.98 -17.95
C ASP A 51 27.72 -5.34 -17.13
N LEU A 52 26.46 -5.66 -17.44
CA LEU A 52 25.29 -5.44 -16.58
C LEU A 52 24.32 -6.62 -16.68
N VAL A 53 23.64 -6.93 -15.58
CA VAL A 53 22.60 -7.97 -15.50
C VAL A 53 21.37 -7.35 -14.86
N ILE A 54 20.25 -7.37 -15.60
CA ILE A 54 18.95 -6.90 -15.12
C ILE A 54 18.10 -8.11 -14.78
N GLU A 55 17.65 -8.19 -13.53
CA GLU A 55 16.64 -9.15 -13.11
C GLU A 55 15.25 -8.56 -13.36
N LEU A 56 14.53 -9.09 -14.36
CA LEU A 56 13.19 -8.63 -14.72
C LEU A 56 12.11 -9.32 -13.88
N SER A 57 12.32 -10.60 -13.56
CA SER A 57 11.54 -11.39 -12.61
C SER A 57 12.43 -12.50 -12.05
N THR A 58 11.93 -13.26 -11.06
CA THR A 58 12.64 -14.39 -10.44
C THR A 58 13.20 -15.40 -11.45
N ASP A 59 12.52 -15.55 -12.60
CA ASP A 59 12.88 -16.49 -13.65
C ASP A 59 13.31 -15.81 -14.97
N HIS A 60 13.55 -14.49 -14.99
CA HIS A 60 13.89 -13.79 -16.23
C HIS A 60 15.01 -12.76 -16.03
N TYR A 61 16.13 -13.00 -16.72
CA TYR A 61 17.32 -12.15 -16.69
C TYR A 61 17.59 -11.55 -18.08
N GLN A 62 18.05 -10.30 -18.09
CA GLN A 62 18.61 -9.65 -19.27
C GLN A 62 20.09 -9.38 -19.03
N HIS A 63 20.91 -9.95 -19.89
CA HIS A 63 22.35 -9.78 -19.96
C HIS A 63 22.70 -8.66 -20.92
N ILE A 64 23.44 -7.68 -20.45
CA ILE A 64 23.80 -6.51 -21.25
C ILE A 64 25.30 -6.44 -21.36
N GLN A 65 25.76 -6.30 -22.60
CA GLN A 65 27.13 -5.99 -22.92
C GLN A 65 27.22 -4.54 -23.40
N ILE A 66 28.05 -3.74 -22.76
CA ILE A 66 28.22 -2.31 -23.07
C ILE A 66 29.50 -2.13 -23.87
N LYS A 67 29.41 -1.43 -25.00
CA LYS A 67 30.56 -1.16 -25.86
C LYS A 67 30.57 0.30 -26.31
N ARG A 68 31.40 1.13 -25.67
CA ARG A 68 31.69 2.52 -26.07
C ARG A 68 32.51 2.64 -27.37
N GLN A 69 32.57 1.59 -28.16
CA GLN A 69 33.47 1.52 -29.30
C GLN A 69 33.00 2.52 -30.36
N ASN A 70 33.92 3.31 -30.94
CA ASN A 70 33.66 4.27 -32.04
C ASN A 70 34.44 3.92 -33.31
N SER A 71 35.13 2.78 -33.31
CA SER A 71 35.97 2.26 -34.40
C SER A 71 35.64 0.79 -34.62
N SER A 72 35.83 0.27 -35.83
CA SER A 72 35.55 -1.15 -36.17
C SER A 72 36.07 -2.15 -35.12
N PHE A 73 35.30 -3.21 -34.85
CA PHE A 73 35.71 -4.32 -33.97
C PHE A 73 36.87 -5.12 -34.56
N CYS A 74 36.98 -5.12 -35.89
CA CYS A 74 38.01 -5.83 -36.62
C CYS A 74 39.17 -4.92 -37.03
N THR A 75 40.33 -5.56 -37.24
CA THR A 75 41.43 -4.92 -37.97
C THR A 75 41.07 -4.86 -39.46
N PRO A 76 41.45 -3.79 -40.20
CA PRO A 76 41.24 -3.73 -41.64
C PRO A 76 41.77 -4.99 -42.36
N GLY A 77 41.00 -5.49 -43.34
CA GLY A 77 41.33 -6.72 -44.08
C GLY A 77 40.74 -8.02 -43.48
N PHE A 78 40.11 -7.96 -42.30
CA PHE A 78 39.48 -9.13 -41.69
C PHE A 78 38.08 -9.32 -42.27
N LYS A 79 37.91 -10.35 -43.10
CA LYS A 79 36.65 -10.64 -43.82
C LYS A 79 35.64 -11.40 -42.94
N PRO A 80 34.35 -11.48 -43.35
CA PRO A 80 33.33 -12.23 -42.62
C PRO A 80 33.61 -13.73 -42.45
N VAL A 81 34.46 -14.34 -43.29
CA VAL A 81 34.93 -15.72 -43.13
C VAL A 81 36.27 -15.71 -42.39
N ARG A 82 36.36 -16.43 -41.27
CA ARG A 82 37.60 -16.50 -40.47
C ARG A 82 38.68 -17.26 -41.23
N ASP A 83 39.83 -16.63 -41.38
CA ASP A 83 41.01 -17.14 -42.05
C ASP A 83 42.25 -17.16 -41.12
N ASN A 84 43.37 -17.64 -41.66
CA ASN A 84 44.64 -17.68 -40.97
C ASN A 84 45.43 -16.39 -41.20
N TYR A 85 46.31 -16.04 -40.26
CA TYR A 85 47.31 -15.02 -40.50
C TYR A 85 48.19 -15.40 -41.70
N THR A 86 48.28 -14.50 -42.66
CA THR A 86 49.01 -14.70 -43.92
C THR A 86 50.49 -14.30 -43.84
N SER A 87 50.88 -13.59 -42.78
CA SER A 87 52.26 -13.12 -42.56
C SER A 87 52.53 -12.85 -41.08
N GLY A 88 53.81 -12.75 -40.71
CA GLY A 88 54.26 -12.45 -39.35
C GLY A 88 54.40 -13.68 -38.43
N PRO A 89 54.72 -13.48 -37.14
CA PRO A 89 55.07 -14.57 -36.20
C PRO A 89 53.92 -15.53 -35.87
N ARG A 90 52.69 -15.22 -36.30
CA ARG A 90 51.50 -16.06 -36.12
C ARG A 90 50.99 -16.68 -37.42
N GLN A 91 51.80 -16.67 -38.48
CA GLN A 91 51.43 -17.21 -39.78
C GLN A 91 50.89 -18.65 -39.65
N GLY A 92 49.77 -18.92 -40.33
CA GLY A 92 49.11 -20.23 -40.29
C GLY A 92 48.19 -20.46 -39.09
N MET A 93 48.21 -19.60 -38.06
CA MET A 93 47.23 -19.63 -36.98
C MET A 93 45.96 -18.87 -37.38
N LEU A 94 44.79 -19.31 -36.88
CA LEU A 94 43.54 -18.57 -37.03
C LEU A 94 43.67 -17.18 -36.42
N ARG A 95 43.04 -16.19 -37.07
CA ARG A 95 42.99 -14.82 -36.53
C ARG A 95 42.30 -14.77 -35.17
N ASP A 96 42.81 -13.92 -34.28
CA ASP A 96 42.26 -13.72 -32.94
C ASP A 96 40.82 -13.20 -33.00
N LEU A 97 39.99 -13.62 -32.03
CA LEU A 97 38.63 -13.14 -31.87
C LEU A 97 38.63 -11.69 -31.38
N SER A 98 37.74 -10.86 -31.93
CA SER A 98 37.43 -9.55 -31.35
C SER A 98 36.53 -9.71 -30.12
N PRO A 99 36.39 -8.68 -29.26
CA PRO A 99 35.50 -8.74 -28.09
C PRO A 99 34.05 -9.13 -28.44
N LEU A 100 33.54 -8.68 -29.59
CA LEU A 100 32.21 -9.05 -30.06
C LEU A 100 32.15 -10.52 -30.51
N ASP A 101 33.19 -11.01 -31.19
CA ASP A 101 33.26 -12.42 -31.58
C ASP A 101 33.31 -13.34 -30.36
N GLU A 102 34.07 -12.95 -29.32
CA GLU A 102 34.15 -13.68 -28.05
C GLU A 102 32.78 -13.77 -27.36
N SER A 103 32.04 -12.68 -27.24
CA SER A 103 30.72 -12.69 -26.61
C SER A 103 29.71 -13.51 -27.40
N MET A 104 29.65 -13.34 -28.72
CA MET A 104 28.77 -14.16 -29.56
C MET A 104 29.16 -15.65 -29.51
N HIS A 105 30.45 -15.95 -29.39
CA HIS A 105 30.92 -17.32 -29.18
C HIS A 105 30.45 -17.90 -27.85
N LYS A 106 30.54 -17.14 -26.75
CA LYS A 106 30.05 -17.57 -25.44
C LYS A 106 28.53 -17.73 -25.40
N LEU A 107 27.78 -16.88 -26.11
CA LEU A 107 26.33 -17.03 -26.29
C LEU A 107 26.00 -18.34 -27.02
N GLY A 108 26.70 -18.63 -28.11
CA GLY A 108 26.50 -19.89 -28.85
C GLY A 108 26.83 -21.11 -27.99
N ALA A 109 27.94 -21.07 -27.25
CA ALA A 109 28.30 -22.15 -26.33
C ALA A 109 27.25 -22.35 -25.22
N TYR A 110 26.74 -21.26 -24.64
CA TYR A 110 25.68 -21.28 -23.63
C TYR A 110 24.40 -21.95 -24.16
N LEU A 111 23.98 -21.64 -25.38
CA LEU A 111 22.75 -22.20 -25.96
C LEU A 111 22.85 -23.67 -26.38
N LEU A 112 24.08 -24.20 -26.51
CA LEU A 112 24.33 -25.61 -26.76
C LEU A 112 24.42 -26.44 -25.48
N ASP A 113 24.55 -25.81 -24.32
CA ASP A 113 24.63 -26.53 -23.04
C ASP A 113 23.30 -27.25 -22.75
N PRO A 114 23.30 -28.61 -22.65
CA PRO A 114 22.09 -29.37 -22.34
C PRO A 114 21.44 -28.94 -21.01
N ALA A 115 22.21 -28.44 -20.05
CA ALA A 115 21.69 -27.94 -18.79
C ALA A 115 20.78 -26.72 -19.01
N VAL A 116 21.08 -25.85 -19.97
CA VAL A 116 20.29 -24.66 -20.30
C VAL A 116 18.93 -25.03 -20.87
N ALA A 117 18.85 -26.08 -21.71
CA ALA A 117 17.57 -26.55 -22.25
C ALA A 117 16.61 -27.08 -21.16
N THR A 118 17.14 -27.49 -20.00
CA THR A 118 16.36 -27.97 -18.86
C THR A 118 16.05 -26.89 -17.82
N GLN A 119 16.67 -25.71 -17.93
CA GLN A 119 16.45 -24.60 -16.99
C GLN A 119 15.12 -23.90 -17.26
N ARG A 120 14.41 -23.53 -16.18
CA ARG A 120 13.21 -22.67 -16.25
C ARG A 120 13.55 -21.18 -16.43
N LEU A 121 14.83 -20.81 -16.29
CA LEU A 121 15.30 -19.44 -16.37
C LEU A 121 15.29 -18.94 -17.81
N LYS A 122 14.48 -17.93 -18.08
CA LYS A 122 14.50 -17.18 -19.34
C LYS A 122 15.66 -16.20 -19.31
N ARG A 123 16.44 -16.16 -20.39
CA ARG A 123 17.54 -15.20 -20.55
C ARG A 123 17.44 -14.48 -21.89
N SER A 124 17.70 -13.18 -21.85
CA SER A 124 17.84 -12.33 -23.03
C SER A 124 19.20 -11.63 -23.00
N PHE A 125 19.72 -11.27 -24.17
CA PHE A 125 21.06 -10.75 -24.36
C PHE A 125 20.99 -9.49 -25.21
N SER A 126 21.68 -8.43 -24.80
CA SER A 126 21.67 -7.16 -25.52
C SER A 126 23.05 -6.54 -25.60
N ILE A 127 23.41 -6.03 -26.76
CA ILE A 127 24.60 -5.18 -26.92
C ILE A 127 24.16 -3.73 -27.02
N LEU A 128 24.73 -2.87 -26.17
CA LEU A 128 24.54 -1.43 -26.21
C LEU A 128 25.76 -0.75 -26.85
N ILE A 129 25.53 -0.01 -27.93
CA ILE A 129 26.59 0.66 -28.69
C ILE A 129 26.18 2.08 -29.11
N PRO A 130 27.10 3.06 -29.18
CA PRO A 130 26.74 4.41 -29.61
C PRO A 130 26.41 4.54 -31.11
N ASP A 131 27.01 3.71 -31.97
CA ASP A 131 26.85 3.81 -33.43
C ASP A 131 26.75 2.44 -34.12
N LEU A 132 25.69 2.23 -34.89
CA LEU A 132 25.48 1.00 -35.66
C LEU A 132 26.36 0.90 -36.91
N ARG A 133 26.99 2.00 -37.35
CA ARG A 133 27.87 2.01 -38.54
C ARG A 133 29.22 1.33 -38.30
N ILE A 134 29.47 0.86 -37.09
CA ILE A 134 30.73 0.22 -36.71
C ILE A 134 30.81 -1.16 -37.37
N ASP A 135 31.92 -1.43 -38.05
CA ASP A 135 32.16 -2.71 -38.69
C ASP A 135 32.45 -3.80 -37.66
N ILE A 136 31.74 -4.93 -37.80
CA ILE A 136 32.04 -6.20 -37.13
C ILE A 136 33.22 -6.87 -37.83
N LYS A 137 33.18 -6.88 -39.16
CA LYS A 137 34.18 -7.36 -40.11
C LYS A 137 34.16 -6.47 -41.35
N GLU A 138 35.18 -6.57 -42.20
CA GLU A 138 35.23 -5.79 -43.44
C GLU A 138 34.00 -6.03 -44.31
N GLY A 139 33.24 -4.96 -44.59
CA GLY A 139 32.00 -5.03 -45.36
C GLY A 139 30.85 -5.75 -44.64
N LEU A 140 30.90 -5.83 -43.30
CA LEU A 140 29.82 -6.26 -42.41
C LEU A 140 29.77 -5.35 -41.16
N SER A 141 28.75 -4.51 -41.08
CA SER A 141 28.48 -3.55 -40.00
C SER A 141 27.43 -4.05 -39.01
N LEU A 142 27.40 -3.44 -37.82
CA LEU A 142 26.36 -3.71 -36.82
C LEU A 142 24.96 -3.32 -37.29
N LYS A 143 24.85 -2.34 -38.18
CA LYS A 143 23.58 -1.96 -38.81
C LYS A 143 22.96 -3.14 -39.56
N GLU A 144 23.76 -3.90 -40.30
CA GLU A 144 23.25 -5.07 -41.05
C GLU A 144 22.80 -6.19 -40.11
N LEU A 145 23.52 -6.41 -39.00
CA LEU A 145 23.10 -7.34 -37.96
C LEU A 145 21.80 -6.90 -37.28
N TYR A 146 21.71 -5.61 -36.93
CA TYR A 146 20.51 -5.00 -36.34
C TYR A 146 19.28 -5.15 -37.26
N GLU A 147 19.43 -4.83 -38.54
CA GLU A 147 18.37 -4.95 -39.54
C GLU A 147 17.91 -6.40 -39.71
N LEU A 148 18.85 -7.38 -39.72
CA LEU A 148 18.51 -8.79 -39.76
C LEU A 148 17.65 -9.19 -38.54
N CYS A 149 18.10 -8.85 -37.32
CA CYS A 149 17.39 -9.14 -36.08
C CYS A 149 15.98 -8.53 -36.07
N GLN A 150 15.84 -7.26 -36.45
CA GLN A 150 14.55 -6.56 -36.38
C GLN A 150 13.56 -6.99 -37.48
N THR A 151 14.04 -7.26 -38.70
CA THR A 151 13.15 -7.47 -39.85
C THR A 151 12.87 -8.94 -40.14
N GLN A 152 13.87 -9.81 -39.94
CA GLN A 152 13.81 -11.21 -40.38
C GLN A 152 13.60 -12.20 -39.23
N ILE A 153 13.97 -11.84 -37.99
CA ILE A 153 13.82 -12.72 -36.83
C ILE A 153 12.51 -12.41 -36.13
N LYS A 154 11.51 -13.27 -36.35
CA LYS A 154 10.19 -13.23 -35.73
C LYS A 154 9.93 -14.55 -35.02
N VAL A 155 8.91 -14.58 -34.17
CA VAL A 155 8.46 -15.80 -33.47
C VAL A 155 8.15 -16.94 -34.48
N THR A 156 7.67 -16.59 -35.67
CA THR A 156 7.31 -17.52 -36.75
C THR A 156 8.47 -17.89 -37.67
N THR A 157 9.64 -17.26 -37.54
CA THR A 157 10.80 -17.56 -38.40
C THR A 157 11.28 -18.99 -38.15
N THR A 158 11.58 -19.74 -39.21
CA THR A 158 12.05 -21.13 -39.15
C THR A 158 13.48 -21.26 -39.67
N SER A 159 14.18 -22.34 -39.29
CA SER A 159 15.55 -22.62 -39.76
C SER A 159 15.64 -22.72 -41.29
N ALA A 160 14.63 -23.33 -41.94
CA ALA A 160 14.55 -23.40 -43.39
C ALA A 160 14.38 -22.01 -44.04
N GLY A 161 13.59 -21.13 -43.40
CA GLY A 161 13.44 -19.73 -43.84
C GLY A 161 14.75 -18.96 -43.78
N LEU A 162 15.56 -19.15 -42.73
CA LEU A 162 16.91 -18.56 -42.64
C LEU A 162 17.86 -19.09 -43.71
N GLN A 163 17.79 -20.39 -44.01
CA GLN A 163 18.60 -20.99 -45.07
C GLN A 163 18.26 -20.41 -46.45
N ALA A 164 16.98 -20.20 -46.74
CA ALA A 164 16.55 -19.54 -47.97
C ALA A 164 17.02 -18.07 -48.01
N LEU A 165 16.96 -17.36 -46.87
CA LEU A 165 17.45 -15.98 -46.76
C LEU A 165 18.96 -15.87 -47.00
N GLU A 166 19.75 -16.81 -46.50
CA GLU A 166 21.20 -16.89 -46.77
C GLU A 166 21.50 -16.95 -48.26
N GLN A 167 20.73 -17.74 -49.01
CA GLN A 167 20.91 -17.93 -50.44
C GLN A 167 20.47 -16.69 -51.24
N ALA A 168 19.43 -16.00 -50.76
CA ALA A 168 18.84 -14.85 -51.44
C ALA A 168 19.56 -13.52 -51.17
N SER A 169 20.21 -13.37 -50.01
CA SER A 169 20.81 -12.10 -49.57
C SER A 169 22.32 -12.23 -49.32
N PRO A 170 23.16 -11.53 -50.12
CA PRO A 170 24.61 -11.47 -49.87
C PRO A 170 24.97 -10.94 -48.48
N THR A 171 24.17 -10.01 -47.93
CA THR A 171 24.37 -9.47 -46.59
C THR A 171 24.04 -10.50 -45.51
N ALA A 172 22.92 -11.23 -45.65
CA ALA A 172 22.58 -12.30 -44.70
C ALA A 172 23.64 -13.41 -44.71
N LYS A 173 24.15 -13.76 -45.90
CA LYS A 173 25.26 -14.71 -46.04
C LYS A 173 26.51 -14.28 -45.27
N LYS A 174 26.93 -13.02 -45.39
CA LYS A 174 28.07 -12.50 -44.60
C LYS A 174 27.85 -12.62 -43.10
N ILE A 175 26.64 -12.36 -42.60
CA ILE A 175 26.31 -12.50 -41.18
C ILE A 175 26.43 -13.96 -40.74
N PHE A 176 25.86 -14.90 -41.49
CA PHE A 176 25.92 -16.32 -41.14
C PHE A 176 27.33 -16.92 -41.29
N ASP A 177 28.10 -16.47 -42.27
CA ASP A 177 29.52 -16.82 -42.40
C ASP A 177 30.32 -16.34 -41.19
N TRP A 178 30.04 -15.12 -40.72
CA TRP A 178 30.65 -14.57 -39.51
C TRP A 178 30.26 -15.37 -38.26
N LEU A 179 28.97 -15.60 -38.04
CA LEU A 179 28.48 -16.38 -36.89
C LEU A 179 29.08 -17.79 -36.87
N ARG A 180 29.13 -18.49 -38.00
CA ARG A 180 29.69 -19.86 -38.04
C ARG A 180 31.20 -19.88 -37.84
N THR A 181 31.95 -19.04 -38.57
CA THR A 181 33.41 -19.18 -38.64
C THR A 181 34.17 -18.41 -37.55
N TRP A 182 33.63 -17.28 -37.09
CA TRP A 182 34.22 -16.50 -35.99
C TRP A 182 33.60 -16.86 -34.65
N CYS A 183 32.28 -17.03 -34.59
CA CYS A 183 31.57 -17.21 -33.32
C CYS A 183 31.26 -18.70 -33.01
N GLY A 184 31.47 -19.63 -33.94
CA GLY A 184 31.32 -21.07 -33.68
C GLY A 184 29.87 -21.56 -33.62
N PHE A 185 28.92 -20.84 -34.21
CA PHE A 185 27.56 -21.36 -34.40
C PHE A 185 27.57 -22.55 -35.39
N VAL A 186 26.75 -23.57 -35.14
CA VAL A 186 26.82 -24.86 -35.83
C VAL A 186 25.96 -24.88 -37.08
N ASP A 187 24.68 -24.52 -36.94
CA ASP A 187 23.68 -24.57 -38.01
C ASP A 187 22.66 -23.42 -37.90
N HIS A 188 21.73 -23.34 -38.86
CA HIS A 188 20.68 -22.32 -38.87
C HIS A 188 19.73 -22.40 -37.68
N ALA A 189 19.52 -23.58 -37.10
CA ALA A 189 18.66 -23.73 -35.92
C ALA A 189 19.32 -23.12 -34.68
N HIS A 190 20.62 -23.39 -34.50
CA HIS A 190 21.42 -22.78 -33.45
C HIS A 190 21.49 -21.25 -33.61
N ILE A 191 21.74 -20.75 -34.83
CA ILE A 191 21.73 -19.31 -35.12
C ILE A 191 20.36 -18.70 -34.80
N LEU A 192 19.26 -19.33 -35.23
CA LEU A 192 17.90 -18.83 -34.97
C LEU A 192 17.62 -18.71 -33.48
N ASN A 193 17.97 -19.74 -32.69
CA ASN A 193 17.78 -19.73 -31.25
C ASN A 193 18.55 -18.58 -30.59
N ALA A 194 19.78 -18.32 -31.03
CA ALA A 194 20.58 -17.21 -30.53
C ALA A 194 20.00 -15.86 -30.89
N LEU A 195 19.64 -15.65 -32.17
CA LEU A 195 19.08 -14.36 -32.63
C LEU A 195 17.69 -14.08 -32.05
N ARG A 196 16.95 -15.08 -31.56
CA ARG A 196 15.66 -14.90 -30.87
C ARG A 196 15.80 -14.33 -29.46
N VAL A 197 16.95 -14.55 -28.81
CA VAL A 197 17.22 -14.05 -27.46
C VAL A 197 18.22 -12.90 -27.46
N PHE A 198 18.73 -12.51 -28.63
CA PHE A 198 19.76 -11.49 -28.79
C PHE A 198 19.21 -10.22 -29.47
N GLU A 199 19.64 -9.06 -28.99
CA GLU A 199 19.26 -7.76 -29.52
C GLU A 199 20.48 -6.82 -29.61
N VAL A 200 20.54 -6.00 -30.67
CA VAL A 200 21.46 -4.86 -30.76
C VAL A 200 20.65 -3.60 -30.47
N ARG A 201 21.11 -2.76 -29.54
CA ARG A 201 20.50 -1.46 -29.25
C ARG A 201 21.50 -0.35 -29.45
N GLN A 202 21.06 0.67 -30.17
CA GLN A 202 21.81 1.91 -30.29
C GLN A 202 21.49 2.81 -29.09
N CYS A 203 22.53 3.25 -28.39
CA CYS A 203 22.44 4.25 -27.33
C CYS A 203 23.04 5.58 -27.81
N PHE A 204 22.73 6.67 -27.13
CA PHE A 204 23.33 7.98 -27.43
C PHE A 204 24.72 8.12 -26.80
N GLY A 205 25.37 9.28 -26.98
CA GLY A 205 26.59 9.62 -26.27
C GLY A 205 26.36 9.91 -24.78
N GLU A 206 27.44 10.01 -24.01
CA GLU A 206 27.39 10.21 -22.55
C GLU A 206 26.56 11.44 -22.16
N ASN A 207 26.70 12.55 -22.90
CA ASN A 207 26.02 13.80 -22.58
C ASN A 207 24.51 13.70 -22.80
N GLU A 208 24.08 13.03 -23.88
CA GLU A 208 22.68 12.78 -24.16
C GLU A 208 22.06 11.80 -23.16
N ILE A 209 22.80 10.75 -22.78
CA ILE A 209 22.37 9.81 -21.74
C ILE A 209 22.22 10.54 -20.40
N ASP A 210 23.18 11.37 -20.00
CA ASP A 210 23.09 12.17 -18.77
C ASP A 210 21.89 13.14 -18.80
N ALA A 211 21.62 13.77 -19.95
CA ALA A 211 20.48 14.66 -20.12
C ALA A 211 19.15 13.91 -20.02
N ASP A 212 19.06 12.74 -20.64
CA ASP A 212 17.89 11.87 -20.57
C ASP A 212 17.64 11.35 -19.14
N THR A 213 18.68 10.88 -18.46
CA THR A 213 18.62 10.45 -17.07
C THR A 213 18.13 11.57 -16.15
N LYS A 214 18.64 12.79 -16.32
CA LYS A 214 18.16 13.96 -15.54
C LYS A 214 16.70 14.29 -15.83
N ARG A 215 16.27 14.17 -17.09
CA ARG A 215 14.87 14.36 -17.49
C ARG A 215 13.97 13.31 -16.82
N GLU A 216 14.37 12.04 -16.85
CA GLU A 216 13.62 10.97 -16.18
C GLU A 216 13.53 11.22 -14.66
N LEU A 217 14.65 11.51 -13.99
CA LEU A 217 14.67 11.81 -12.56
C LEU A 217 13.82 13.03 -12.18
N SER A 218 13.73 14.04 -13.06
CA SER A 218 12.93 15.25 -12.80
C SER A 218 11.42 14.99 -12.67
N THR A 219 10.95 13.82 -13.08
CA THR A 219 9.54 13.42 -12.91
C THR A 219 9.15 13.17 -11.46
N CYS A 220 10.09 12.76 -10.61
CA CYS A 220 9.84 12.39 -9.21
C CYS A 220 10.72 13.14 -8.21
N PHE A 221 11.85 13.71 -8.65
CA PHE A 221 12.83 14.31 -7.76
C PHE A 221 13.13 15.77 -8.10
N SER A 222 13.28 16.57 -7.06
CA SER A 222 13.91 17.89 -7.12
C SER A 222 15.42 17.74 -7.34
N LYS A 223 16.04 18.74 -7.97
CA LYS A 223 17.50 18.80 -8.21
C LYS A 223 18.06 17.53 -8.89
N PRO A 224 17.61 17.20 -10.11
CA PRO A 224 17.99 15.95 -10.80
C PRO A 224 19.51 15.76 -11.00
N THR A 225 20.29 16.84 -11.00
CA THR A 225 21.76 16.75 -11.07
C THR A 225 22.38 16.23 -9.78
N ASP A 226 21.86 16.65 -8.61
CA ASP A 226 22.34 16.13 -7.32
C ASP A 226 21.91 14.67 -7.13
N VAL A 227 20.68 14.35 -7.52
CA VAL A 227 20.13 12.98 -7.49
C VAL A 227 20.95 12.05 -8.36
N LEU A 228 21.30 12.47 -9.59
CA LEU A 228 22.17 11.68 -10.47
C LEU A 228 23.52 11.41 -9.82
N ARG A 229 24.12 12.39 -9.13
CA ARG A 229 25.39 12.18 -8.42
C ARG A 229 25.27 11.15 -7.30
N VAL A 230 24.20 11.21 -6.50
CA VAL A 230 23.93 10.23 -5.43
C VAL A 230 23.71 8.84 -6.03
N LEU A 231 22.91 8.75 -7.09
CA LEU A 231 22.63 7.51 -7.80
C LEU A 231 23.91 6.88 -8.37
N VAL A 232 24.79 7.68 -8.97
CA VAL A 232 26.08 7.21 -9.48
C VAL A 232 26.97 6.70 -8.35
N SER A 233 27.06 7.42 -7.22
CA SER A 233 27.80 6.95 -6.04
C SER A 233 27.25 5.63 -5.52
N PHE A 234 25.93 5.51 -5.46
CA PHE A 234 25.26 4.29 -5.01
C PHE A 234 25.56 3.10 -5.92
N ILE A 235 25.55 3.30 -7.25
CA ILE A 235 25.94 2.26 -8.21
C ILE A 235 27.39 1.87 -8.01
N ASP A 236 28.31 2.84 -7.93
CA ASP A 236 29.74 2.56 -7.75
C ASP A 236 30.00 1.77 -6.44
N GLU A 237 29.35 2.15 -5.34
CA GLU A 237 29.47 1.48 -4.02
C GLU A 237 28.86 0.06 -4.01
N ASN A 238 27.83 -0.18 -4.83
CA ASN A 238 27.11 -1.46 -4.89
C ASN A 238 27.43 -2.27 -6.16
N SER A 239 28.46 -1.89 -6.92
CA SER A 239 28.96 -2.62 -8.09
C SER A 239 29.92 -3.73 -7.66
N SER A 240 29.36 -4.86 -7.20
CA SER A 240 30.16 -6.05 -6.85
C SER A 240 29.48 -7.32 -7.35
N PHE A 241 30.23 -8.42 -7.44
CA PHE A 241 29.68 -9.73 -7.76
C PHE A 241 28.62 -10.22 -6.75
N THR A 242 28.54 -9.62 -5.56
CA THR A 242 27.59 -9.99 -4.49
C THR A 242 26.41 -9.04 -4.31
N SER A 243 26.42 -7.87 -4.94
CA SER A 243 25.43 -6.81 -4.69
C SER A 243 24.74 -6.36 -5.98
N ALA A 244 23.43 -6.09 -5.87
CA ALA A 244 22.64 -5.55 -6.96
C ALA A 244 21.87 -4.32 -6.45
N VAL A 245 21.69 -3.35 -7.34
CA VAL A 245 20.88 -2.16 -7.06
C VAL A 245 19.41 -2.53 -7.14
N THR A 246 18.68 -2.27 -6.08
CA THR A 246 17.22 -2.43 -5.99
C THR A 246 16.59 -1.06 -5.73
N PRO A 247 15.32 -0.83 -6.14
CA PRO A 247 14.75 0.51 -6.13
C PRO A 247 14.43 1.06 -4.74
N ARG A 248 14.03 0.21 -3.77
CA ARG A 248 13.62 0.66 -2.42
C ARG A 248 14.78 1.24 -1.58
N PRO A 249 15.95 0.58 -1.45
CA PRO A 249 17.10 1.16 -0.75
C PRO A 249 17.57 2.47 -1.40
N LEU A 250 17.56 2.52 -2.73
CA LEU A 250 17.93 3.74 -3.47
C LEU A 250 16.92 4.87 -3.21
N LEU A 251 15.61 4.58 -3.17
CA LEU A 251 14.59 5.58 -2.82
C LEU A 251 14.79 6.11 -1.41
N PHE A 252 15.21 5.27 -0.46
CA PHE A 252 15.50 5.66 0.91
C PHE A 252 16.62 6.72 0.99
N ASP A 253 17.72 6.53 0.25
CA ASP A 253 18.81 7.49 0.19
C ASP A 253 18.41 8.81 -0.50
N LEU A 254 17.38 8.76 -1.34
CA LEU A 254 16.89 9.90 -2.13
C LEU A 254 15.65 10.59 -1.54
N LEU A 255 15.18 10.21 -0.34
CA LEU A 255 13.94 10.74 0.23
C LEU A 255 13.91 12.27 0.35
N SER A 256 15.04 12.89 0.69
CA SER A 256 15.15 14.35 0.82
C SER A 256 15.03 15.10 -0.52
N TYR A 257 15.16 14.38 -1.64
CA TYR A 257 15.06 14.95 -2.98
C TYR A 257 13.67 14.76 -3.60
N LEU A 258 12.79 13.93 -3.03
CA LEU A 258 11.45 13.69 -3.59
C LEU A 258 10.67 15.00 -3.74
N LEU A 259 9.98 15.15 -4.87
CA LEU A 259 9.08 16.29 -5.06
C LEU A 259 7.94 16.24 -4.06
N PRO A 260 7.49 17.38 -3.51
CA PRO A 260 6.30 17.43 -2.65
C PRO A 260 5.03 16.93 -3.36
N SER A 261 4.99 16.98 -4.69
CA SER A 261 3.89 16.46 -5.53
C SER A 261 3.94 14.95 -5.74
N THR A 262 5.03 14.28 -5.37
CA THR A 262 5.13 12.83 -5.48
C THR A 262 4.30 12.17 -4.39
N VAL A 263 3.16 11.63 -4.79
CA VAL A 263 2.20 11.01 -3.87
C VAL A 263 2.68 9.60 -3.52
N SER A 264 2.72 9.30 -2.22
CA SER A 264 3.02 7.93 -1.76
C SER A 264 1.83 7.03 -2.03
N TRP A 265 2.05 5.74 -2.29
CA TRP A 265 0.97 4.82 -2.59
C TRP A 265 1.16 3.45 -1.95
N THR A 266 0.07 2.76 -1.66
CA THR A 266 0.01 1.34 -1.26
C THR A 266 -1.07 0.66 -2.08
N GLN A 267 -0.80 -0.56 -2.52
CA GLN A 267 -1.78 -1.43 -3.16
C GLN A 267 -1.88 -2.77 -2.43
N PHE A 268 -3.10 -3.15 -2.08
CA PHE A 268 -3.47 -4.51 -1.70
C PHE A 268 -4.15 -5.18 -2.90
N ARG A 269 -3.52 -6.23 -3.42
CA ARG A 269 -4.00 -6.97 -4.59
C ARG A 269 -4.27 -8.42 -4.22
N LYS A 270 -5.48 -8.92 -4.49
CA LYS A 270 -5.81 -10.35 -4.37
C LYS A 270 -5.53 -11.04 -5.71
N ASP A 271 -4.59 -11.96 -5.72
CA ASP A 271 -4.31 -12.87 -6.84
C ASP A 271 -4.73 -14.30 -6.49
N GLU A 272 -4.66 -15.23 -7.45
CA GLU A 272 -5.04 -16.65 -7.23
C GLU A 272 -4.22 -17.33 -6.12
N GLY A 273 -2.97 -16.89 -5.92
CA GLY A 273 -2.03 -17.45 -4.94
C GLY A 273 -1.98 -16.74 -3.59
N GLY A 274 -2.83 -15.74 -3.34
CA GLY A 274 -2.84 -14.99 -2.07
C GLY A 274 -2.91 -13.47 -2.25
N TRP A 275 -2.47 -12.73 -1.23
CA TRP A 275 -2.43 -11.26 -1.28
C TRP A 275 -1.05 -10.74 -1.61
N ASN A 276 -0.97 -9.74 -2.47
CA ASN A 276 0.22 -8.98 -2.78
C ASN A 276 0.09 -7.57 -2.20
N VAL A 277 1.08 -7.16 -1.42
CA VAL A 277 1.18 -5.81 -0.85
C VAL A 277 2.41 -5.12 -1.45
N SER A 278 2.21 -3.95 -2.06
CA SER A 278 3.27 -3.18 -2.72
C SER A 278 3.03 -1.69 -2.53
N GLY A 279 4.09 -0.89 -2.52
CA GLY A 279 3.96 0.55 -2.29
C GLY A 279 5.24 1.25 -1.86
N ILE A 280 5.09 2.54 -1.58
CA ILE A 280 6.15 3.45 -1.12
C ILE A 280 5.72 4.30 0.10
N HIS A 281 4.68 3.89 0.84
CA HIS A 281 4.37 4.49 2.13
C HIS A 281 5.39 4.06 3.18
N ASP A 282 5.78 2.78 3.21
CA ASP A 282 6.86 2.32 4.07
C ASP A 282 8.21 2.47 3.38
N ARG A 283 8.88 3.58 3.66
CA ARG A 283 10.16 3.91 3.02
C ARG A 283 11.36 3.31 3.75
N ARG A 284 11.15 2.55 4.83
CA ARG A 284 12.24 1.94 5.63
C ARG A 284 12.89 0.79 4.87
N PHE A 285 14.20 0.64 5.06
CA PHE A 285 14.95 -0.48 4.51
C PHE A 285 14.47 -1.82 5.12
N GLY A 286 14.31 -2.85 4.28
CA GLY A 286 14.01 -4.22 4.70
C GLY A 286 12.53 -4.54 4.96
N PHE A 287 11.64 -3.56 4.87
CA PHE A 287 10.19 -3.78 5.05
C PHE A 287 9.42 -3.23 3.85
N ILE A 288 8.42 -4.01 3.40
CA ILE A 288 7.51 -3.60 2.33
C ILE A 288 6.14 -3.37 2.96
N GLU A 289 5.74 -2.11 2.99
CA GLU A 289 4.38 -1.68 3.31
C GLU A 289 3.87 -2.29 4.62
N HIS A 290 4.58 -2.01 5.72
CA HIS A 290 4.11 -2.43 7.04
C HIS A 290 2.93 -1.56 7.50
N PRO A 291 1.89 -2.13 8.13
CA PRO A 291 0.71 -1.38 8.61
C PRO A 291 1.04 -0.15 9.47
N SER A 292 2.11 -0.21 10.27
CA SER A 292 2.57 0.90 11.12
C SER A 292 3.03 2.14 10.34
N SER A 293 3.33 1.99 9.05
CA SER A 293 3.69 3.12 8.17
C SER A 293 2.48 3.56 7.34
N ILE A 294 1.64 2.60 6.90
CA ILE A 294 0.46 2.85 6.07
C ILE A 294 -0.59 3.65 6.85
N VAL A 295 -1.02 3.15 8.01
CA VAL A 295 -2.18 3.69 8.73
C VAL A 295 -1.94 5.12 9.21
N PRO A 296 -0.82 5.45 9.89
CA PRO A 296 -0.59 6.83 10.33
C PRO A 296 -0.50 7.81 9.17
N THR A 297 -0.02 7.37 8.00
CA THR A 297 0.03 8.22 6.80
C THR A 297 -1.36 8.45 6.22
N LEU A 298 -2.19 7.42 6.05
CA LEU A 298 -3.51 7.58 5.44
C LEU A 298 -4.57 8.20 6.37
N TRP A 299 -4.42 8.02 7.68
CA TRP A 299 -5.35 8.53 8.70
C TRP A 299 -4.83 9.76 9.46
N GLY A 300 -3.60 10.21 9.18
CA GLY A 300 -2.98 11.39 9.81
C GLY A 300 -3.06 12.67 8.94
N PRO A 301 -2.92 13.86 9.55
CA PRO A 301 -2.91 15.13 8.83
C PRO A 301 -1.49 15.56 8.36
N PRO A 302 -1.32 16.14 7.15
CA PRO A 302 -2.16 16.04 5.95
C PRO A 302 -1.56 14.96 5.06
N GLY A 303 -1.73 13.69 5.42
CA GLY A 303 -1.10 12.60 4.67
C GLY A 303 -1.70 12.46 3.29
N ALA A 304 -1.04 13.07 2.30
CA ALA A 304 -1.34 12.85 0.89
C ALA A 304 -0.81 11.47 0.49
N GLY A 305 -1.73 10.57 0.14
CA GLY A 305 -1.40 9.20 -0.20
C GLY A 305 -2.49 8.55 -1.05
N ILE A 306 -2.10 7.51 -1.79
CA ILE A 306 -2.99 6.70 -2.61
C ILE A 306 -3.10 5.32 -1.97
N LEU A 307 -4.32 4.87 -1.70
CA LEU A 307 -4.60 3.50 -1.30
C LEU A 307 -5.38 2.79 -2.42
N LYS A 308 -4.83 1.71 -2.95
CA LYS A 308 -5.52 0.86 -3.94
C LYS A 308 -5.92 -0.48 -3.33
N TYR A 309 -7.18 -0.86 -3.51
CA TYR A 309 -7.70 -2.17 -3.15
C TYR A 309 -8.22 -2.88 -4.40
N TYR A 310 -7.45 -3.86 -4.86
CA TYR A 310 -7.72 -4.60 -6.09
C TYR A 310 -8.09 -6.05 -5.77
N SER A 311 -9.38 -6.38 -5.85
CA SER A 311 -9.89 -7.72 -5.60
C SER A 311 -11.17 -7.96 -6.39
N LYS A 312 -11.31 -9.17 -6.96
CA LYS A 312 -12.57 -9.62 -7.57
C LYS A 312 -13.60 -10.12 -6.54
N ASP A 313 -13.14 -10.41 -5.32
CA ASP A 313 -13.97 -10.90 -4.21
C ASP A 313 -13.77 -9.97 -3.01
N HIS A 314 -14.82 -9.20 -2.70
CA HIS A 314 -14.80 -8.22 -1.62
C HIS A 314 -15.26 -8.79 -0.27
N SER A 315 -15.72 -10.04 -0.19
CA SER A 315 -16.36 -10.59 1.00
C SER A 315 -15.91 -12.03 1.29
N SER A 316 -14.92 -12.22 2.15
CA SER A 316 -14.66 -13.55 2.73
C SER A 316 -13.68 -13.61 3.91
N GLY A 317 -12.85 -12.59 4.20
CA GLY A 317 -11.77 -12.74 5.20
C GLY A 317 -11.48 -11.54 6.10
N PRO A 318 -10.67 -11.74 7.16
CA PRO A 318 -10.24 -10.69 8.09
C PRO A 318 -9.53 -9.52 7.40
N LEU A 319 -8.63 -9.81 6.45
CA LEU A 319 -7.88 -8.78 5.73
C LEU A 319 -8.77 -7.86 4.89
N PRO A 320 -9.70 -8.36 4.04
CA PRO A 320 -10.72 -7.52 3.41
C PRO A 320 -11.48 -6.62 4.38
N LYS A 321 -11.90 -7.13 5.54
CA LYS A 321 -12.59 -6.32 6.55
C LYS A 321 -11.70 -5.19 7.09
N ALA A 322 -10.44 -5.49 7.42
CA ALA A 322 -9.48 -4.49 7.87
C ALA A 322 -9.22 -3.41 6.79
N ILE A 323 -9.10 -3.80 5.52
CA ILE A 323 -8.93 -2.85 4.41
C ILE A 323 -10.21 -2.02 4.19
N ILE A 324 -11.40 -2.61 4.28
CA ILE A 324 -12.68 -1.89 4.22
C ILE A 324 -12.74 -0.82 5.32
N ARG A 325 -12.35 -1.16 6.55
CA ARG A 325 -12.27 -0.19 7.65
C ARG A 325 -11.34 0.97 7.30
N LEU A 326 -10.14 0.66 6.80
CA LEU A 326 -9.15 1.65 6.39
C LEU A 326 -9.73 2.63 5.35
N LEU A 327 -10.43 2.09 4.35
CA LEU A 327 -11.07 2.84 3.25
C LEU A 327 -12.27 3.70 3.72
N LEU A 328 -13.15 3.16 4.59
CA LEU A 328 -14.33 3.87 5.09
C LEU A 328 -13.97 5.20 5.78
N HIS A 329 -12.82 5.22 6.46
CA HIS A 329 -12.35 6.36 7.25
C HIS A 329 -11.16 7.11 6.64
N ILE A 330 -10.89 6.90 5.35
CA ILE A 330 -9.82 7.64 4.66
C ILE A 330 -10.06 9.15 4.77
N GLN A 331 -8.99 9.89 5.05
CA GLN A 331 -9.06 11.35 5.20
C GLN A 331 -9.15 12.03 3.82
N PRO A 332 -9.79 13.21 3.72
CA PRO A 332 -9.97 13.90 2.43
C PRO A 332 -8.69 14.23 1.66
N ALA A 333 -7.54 14.28 2.33
CA ALA A 333 -6.24 14.53 1.72
C ALA A 333 -5.66 13.30 0.98
N ALA A 334 -6.15 12.09 1.28
CA ALA A 334 -5.76 10.86 0.64
C ALA A 334 -6.83 10.40 -0.36
N VAL A 335 -6.41 9.62 -1.35
CA VAL A 335 -7.29 9.09 -2.40
C VAL A 335 -7.34 7.58 -2.29
N ALA A 336 -8.55 7.03 -2.24
CA ALA A 336 -8.77 5.59 -2.28
C ALA A 336 -9.32 5.15 -3.63
N HIS A 337 -8.77 4.06 -4.14
CA HIS A 337 -9.19 3.39 -5.36
C HIS A 337 -9.59 1.95 -5.05
N VAL A 338 -10.72 1.53 -5.59
CA VAL A 338 -11.18 0.15 -5.50
C VAL A 338 -11.50 -0.38 -6.89
N SER A 339 -11.22 -1.65 -7.12
CA SER A 339 -11.77 -2.35 -8.28
C SER A 339 -13.24 -2.64 -8.04
N ASP A 340 -14.13 -2.27 -8.97
CA ASP A 340 -15.59 -2.43 -8.85
C ASP A 340 -16.15 -1.73 -7.60
N LYS A 341 -16.19 -0.40 -7.66
CA LYS A 341 -16.76 0.42 -6.59
C LYS A 341 -18.18 0.02 -6.23
N SER A 342 -18.97 -0.48 -7.17
CA SER A 342 -20.37 -0.84 -6.93
C SER A 342 -20.48 -2.05 -6.01
N ALA A 343 -19.77 -3.14 -6.32
CA ALA A 343 -19.75 -4.35 -5.52
C ALA A 343 -19.10 -4.09 -4.15
N TRP A 344 -17.98 -3.37 -4.13
CA TRP A 344 -17.32 -2.97 -2.89
C TRP A 344 -18.25 -2.16 -1.98
N SER A 345 -18.96 -1.17 -2.54
CA SER A 345 -19.86 -0.28 -1.78
C SER A 345 -21.02 -1.06 -1.15
N ILE A 346 -21.62 -2.01 -1.87
CA ILE A 346 -22.68 -2.87 -1.33
C ILE A 346 -22.16 -3.67 -0.13
N VAL A 347 -20.98 -4.29 -0.25
CA VAL A 347 -20.38 -5.06 0.84
C VAL A 347 -20.07 -4.17 2.04
N ALA A 348 -19.42 -3.03 1.81
CA ALA A 348 -19.06 -2.08 2.88
C ALA A 348 -20.32 -1.57 3.60
N LYS A 349 -21.34 -1.12 2.86
CA LYS A 349 -22.64 -0.67 3.40
C LYS A 349 -23.32 -1.76 4.21
N ASN A 350 -23.36 -3.00 3.72
CA ASN A 350 -23.97 -4.11 4.46
C ASN A 350 -23.25 -4.41 5.78
N LEU A 351 -21.92 -4.31 5.82
CA LEU A 351 -21.15 -4.61 7.03
C LEU A 351 -21.27 -3.53 8.11
N VAL A 352 -21.55 -2.28 7.73
CA VAL A 352 -21.79 -1.17 8.69
C VAL A 352 -23.27 -0.84 8.85
N GLY A 353 -24.16 -1.54 8.15
CA GLY A 353 -25.60 -1.30 8.18
C GLY A 353 -25.97 0.08 7.63
N GLU A 354 -25.32 0.46 6.53
CA GLU A 354 -25.53 1.69 5.75
C GLU A 354 -25.08 3.00 6.43
N THR A 355 -24.62 2.98 7.68
CA THR A 355 -24.15 4.18 8.39
C THR A 355 -22.92 3.90 9.27
N LEU A 356 -22.06 4.90 9.43
CA LEU A 356 -20.99 4.89 10.45
C LEU A 356 -21.50 5.38 11.81
N GLY A 357 -22.72 5.94 11.84
CA GLY A 357 -23.40 6.40 13.04
C GLY A 357 -23.55 7.91 13.15
N ILE A 358 -22.99 8.68 12.20
CA ILE A 358 -22.95 10.14 12.27
C ILE A 358 -24.15 10.71 11.52
N SER A 359 -24.37 10.25 10.28
CA SER A 359 -25.41 10.75 9.37
C SER A 359 -25.99 9.65 8.49
N GLU A 360 -27.09 9.99 7.80
CA GLU A 360 -27.70 9.16 6.76
C GLU A 360 -26.79 8.98 5.54
N ASP A 361 -25.94 9.97 5.23
CA ASP A 361 -25.10 10.01 4.04
C ASP A 361 -23.67 9.49 4.27
N ASP A 362 -23.38 8.88 5.43
CA ASP A 362 -22.02 8.46 5.82
C ASP A 362 -21.35 7.56 4.76
N CYS A 363 -22.13 6.70 4.10
CA CYS A 363 -21.66 5.79 3.07
C CYS A 363 -21.79 6.33 1.63
N GLU A 364 -22.43 7.49 1.43
CA GLU A 364 -22.52 8.17 0.13
C GLU A 364 -21.35 9.14 -0.07
N ALA A 365 -20.92 9.81 1.00
CA ALA A 365 -19.80 10.77 0.99
C ALA A 365 -18.41 10.11 1.11
N LEU A 366 -18.24 8.88 0.61
CA LEU A 366 -16.95 8.17 0.70
C LEU A 366 -15.97 8.68 -0.36
N HIS A 367 -14.74 9.02 0.08
CA HIS A 367 -13.63 9.43 -0.79
C HIS A 367 -12.96 8.23 -1.50
N VAL A 368 -13.80 7.41 -2.14
CA VAL A 368 -13.41 6.19 -2.84
C VAL A 368 -13.82 6.29 -4.30
N GLN A 369 -12.86 6.09 -5.19
CA GLN A 369 -13.02 6.15 -6.65
C GLN A 369 -12.96 4.74 -7.25
N ASP A 370 -13.71 4.55 -8.33
CA ASP A 370 -13.61 3.32 -9.12
C ASP A 370 -12.38 3.43 -10.02
N ASP A 371 -11.50 2.45 -9.92
CA ASP A 371 -10.29 2.38 -10.73
C ASP A 371 -9.89 0.92 -10.91
N SER A 372 -9.87 0.50 -12.18
CA SER A 372 -9.48 -0.85 -12.57
C SER A 372 -7.99 -0.97 -12.91
N ASP A 373 -7.24 0.14 -12.87
CA ASP A 373 -5.80 0.15 -13.13
C ASP A 373 -5.03 -0.39 -11.92
N CYS A 374 -4.49 -1.58 -12.11
CA CYS A 374 -3.64 -2.24 -11.14
C CYS A 374 -2.18 -1.80 -11.32
N TYR A 375 -1.53 -1.41 -10.23
CA TYR A 375 -0.09 -1.17 -10.21
C TYR A 375 0.65 -2.51 -10.32
N VAL A 376 1.74 -2.49 -11.10
CA VAL A 376 2.49 -3.69 -11.50
C VAL A 376 3.92 -3.60 -10.97
N SER A 377 4.07 -3.18 -9.72
CA SER A 377 5.39 -3.13 -9.09
C SER A 377 5.93 -4.54 -8.86
N SER A 378 7.19 -4.73 -9.21
CA SER A 378 7.91 -5.98 -8.97
C SER A 378 8.37 -6.09 -7.51
N ASP A 379 8.50 -4.97 -6.80
CA ASP A 379 8.84 -4.91 -5.37
C ASP A 379 7.57 -5.05 -4.51
N LYS A 380 7.30 -6.29 -4.07
CA LYS A 380 6.08 -6.64 -3.35
C LYS A 380 6.32 -7.70 -2.29
N ARG A 381 5.50 -7.66 -1.24
CA ARG A 381 5.39 -8.71 -0.23
C ARG A 381 4.20 -9.60 -0.55
N VAL A 382 4.45 -10.90 -0.61
CA VAL A 382 3.42 -11.92 -0.87
C VAL A 382 2.96 -12.53 0.45
N LEU A 383 1.65 -12.49 0.69
CA LEU A 383 0.96 -13.17 1.79
C LEU A 383 0.33 -14.45 1.22
N GLU A 384 1.14 -15.49 1.11
CA GLU A 384 0.74 -16.76 0.47
C GLU A 384 -0.21 -17.57 1.35
N LYS A 385 -0.02 -17.54 2.68
CA LYS A 385 -0.80 -18.36 3.61
C LYS A 385 -1.89 -17.55 4.26
N LEU A 386 -3.00 -18.22 4.59
CA LEU A 386 -4.12 -17.63 5.34
C LEU A 386 -3.65 -16.94 6.62
N ARG A 387 -2.77 -17.60 7.39
CA ARG A 387 -2.20 -17.05 8.63
C ARG A 387 -1.45 -15.72 8.42
N ASP A 388 -0.81 -15.54 7.26
CA ASP A 388 -0.02 -14.35 6.96
C ASP A 388 -0.99 -13.19 6.63
N SER A 389 -2.09 -13.48 5.94
CA SER A 389 -3.21 -12.56 5.72
C SER A 389 -3.94 -12.19 7.02
N GLU A 390 -4.13 -13.14 7.94
CA GLU A 390 -4.73 -12.89 9.26
C GLU A 390 -3.83 -12.02 10.14
N ALA A 391 -2.52 -12.31 10.15
CA ALA A 391 -1.54 -11.49 10.87
C ALA A 391 -1.49 -10.06 10.32
N GLU A 392 -1.56 -9.88 9.00
CA GLU A 392 -1.66 -8.56 8.38
C GLU A 392 -2.92 -7.80 8.80
N ALA A 393 -4.07 -8.50 8.84
CA ALA A 393 -5.34 -7.92 9.26
C ALA A 393 -5.31 -7.45 10.72
N GLU A 394 -4.72 -8.26 11.61
CA GLU A 394 -4.57 -7.90 13.03
C GLU A 394 -3.64 -6.69 13.19
N LEU A 395 -2.50 -6.66 12.49
CA LEU A 395 -1.59 -5.52 12.52
C LEU A 395 -2.26 -4.24 12.01
N LEU A 396 -3.02 -4.32 10.91
CA LEU A 396 -3.83 -3.19 10.43
C LEU A 396 -4.85 -2.75 11.49
N SER A 397 -5.57 -3.68 12.11
CA SER A 397 -6.56 -3.36 13.15
C SER A 397 -5.93 -2.66 14.35
N ILE A 398 -4.80 -3.16 14.84
CA ILE A 398 -4.04 -2.58 15.96
C ILE A 398 -3.60 -1.15 15.62
N GLU A 399 -2.98 -0.93 14.47
CA GLU A 399 -2.49 0.40 14.09
C GLU A 399 -3.63 1.40 13.83
N MET A 400 -4.75 0.94 13.24
CA MET A 400 -5.98 1.73 13.12
C MET A 400 -6.58 2.08 14.48
N HIS A 401 -6.54 1.15 15.44
CA HIS A 401 -7.02 1.39 16.79
C HIS A 401 -6.17 2.44 17.51
N LYS A 402 -4.84 2.27 17.52
CA LYS A 402 -3.89 3.23 18.09
C LYS A 402 -4.12 4.64 17.53
N LYS A 403 -4.24 4.76 16.20
CA LYS A 403 -4.44 6.07 15.57
C LYS A 403 -5.78 6.70 15.93
N SER A 404 -6.86 5.90 15.97
CA SER A 404 -8.18 6.39 16.39
C SER A 404 -8.19 6.84 17.84
N TRP A 405 -7.52 6.10 18.73
CA TRP A 405 -7.41 6.43 20.15
C TRP A 405 -6.62 7.73 20.39
N GLU A 406 -5.50 7.92 19.69
CA GLU A 406 -4.75 9.17 19.68
C GLU A 406 -5.65 10.36 19.29
N LEU A 407 -6.45 10.20 18.23
CA LEU A 407 -7.38 11.23 17.77
C LEU A 407 -8.49 11.51 18.80
N ILE A 408 -9.03 10.49 19.48
CA ILE A 408 -10.00 10.67 20.57
C ILE A 408 -9.39 11.52 21.69
N GLY A 409 -8.18 11.20 22.14
CA GLY A 409 -7.49 11.98 23.17
C GLY A 409 -7.34 13.44 22.76
N ASN A 410 -6.92 13.70 21.51
CA ASN A 410 -6.84 15.06 20.96
C ASN A 410 -8.21 15.77 20.93
N HIS A 411 -9.29 15.06 20.62
CA HIS A 411 -10.64 15.62 20.64
C HIS A 411 -11.13 15.95 22.06
N ILE A 412 -10.83 15.10 23.05
CA ILE A 412 -11.19 15.33 24.45
C ILE A 412 -10.45 16.55 24.99
N LEU A 413 -9.14 16.66 24.77
CA LEU A 413 -8.35 17.82 25.18
C LEU A 413 -8.90 19.13 24.60
N ARG A 414 -9.18 19.16 23.29
CA ARG A 414 -9.81 20.34 22.64
C ARG A 414 -11.20 20.68 23.19
N LYS A 415 -11.92 19.71 23.76
CA LYS A 415 -13.23 19.94 24.39
C LYS A 415 -13.07 20.47 25.80
N LEU A 416 -12.11 19.96 26.57
CA LEU A 416 -11.73 20.46 27.89
C LEU A 416 -11.28 21.93 27.82
N GLU A 417 -10.48 22.30 26.81
CA GLU A 417 -10.06 23.69 26.56
C GLU A 417 -11.24 24.64 26.35
N LYS A 418 -12.37 24.15 25.82
CA LYS A 418 -13.58 24.95 25.57
C LYS A 418 -14.49 25.03 26.80
N LEU A 419 -14.28 24.22 27.82
CA LEU A 419 -15.02 24.33 29.07
C LEU A 419 -14.52 25.54 29.88
N PRO A 420 -15.40 26.25 30.59
CA PRO A 420 -14.98 27.31 31.50
C PRO A 420 -14.05 26.73 32.58
N SER A 421 -13.09 27.53 33.03
CA SER A 421 -12.29 27.20 34.21
C SER A 421 -13.23 27.06 35.41
N SER A 422 -13.49 25.82 35.83
CA SER A 422 -14.57 25.46 36.75
C SER A 422 -14.25 24.14 37.43
N GLU A 423 -14.91 23.88 38.57
CA GLU A 423 -14.81 22.63 39.31
C GLU A 423 -15.06 21.41 38.41
N LEU A 424 -16.05 21.49 37.52
CA LEU A 424 -16.35 20.42 36.56
C LEU A 424 -15.19 20.16 35.61
N ARG A 425 -14.55 21.21 35.07
CA ARG A 425 -13.44 21.05 34.13
C ARG A 425 -12.29 20.30 34.80
N ASP A 426 -11.89 20.75 35.99
CA ASP A 426 -10.77 20.15 36.73
C ASP A 426 -11.07 18.68 37.06
N ALA A 427 -12.29 18.38 37.53
CA ALA A 427 -12.71 17.01 37.84
C ALA A 427 -12.75 16.09 36.60
N VAL A 428 -13.18 16.62 35.45
CA VAL A 428 -13.19 15.87 34.18
C VAL A 428 -11.77 15.65 33.66
N GLU A 429 -10.88 16.63 33.81
CA GLU A 429 -9.48 16.53 33.42
C GLU A 429 -8.75 15.47 34.26
N ASP A 430 -8.92 15.49 35.58
CA ASP A 430 -8.38 14.48 36.50
C ASP A 430 -8.90 13.07 36.16
N ARG A 431 -10.21 12.95 35.90
CA ARG A 431 -10.84 11.68 35.54
C ARG A 431 -10.34 11.17 34.19
N TRP A 432 -10.20 12.05 33.21
CA TRP A 432 -9.67 11.71 31.89
C TRP A 432 -8.25 11.19 31.99
N GLN A 433 -7.39 11.86 32.77
CA GLN A 433 -6.00 11.43 32.94
C GLN A 433 -5.91 10.04 33.59
N LEU A 434 -6.71 9.78 34.63
CA LEU A 434 -6.78 8.48 35.28
C LEU A 434 -7.26 7.37 34.32
N TRP A 435 -8.36 7.61 33.60
CA TRP A 435 -8.90 6.63 32.63
C TRP A 435 -7.95 6.42 31.46
N LYS A 436 -7.32 7.47 30.94
CA LYS A 436 -6.33 7.38 29.87
C LYS A 436 -5.14 6.53 30.31
N ASP A 437 -4.60 6.74 31.52
CA ASP A 437 -3.47 5.98 32.03
C ASP A 437 -3.79 4.49 32.27
N GLU A 438 -5.06 4.15 32.55
CA GLU A 438 -5.51 2.76 32.63
C GLU A 438 -5.72 2.17 31.24
N LEU A 439 -6.46 2.86 30.38
CA LEU A 439 -6.81 2.38 29.04
C LEU A 439 -5.60 2.28 28.13
N ASP A 440 -4.62 3.19 28.22
CA ASP A 440 -3.37 3.14 27.43
C ASP A 440 -2.57 1.84 27.67
N LYS A 441 -2.82 1.11 28.76
CA LYS A 441 -2.17 -0.17 29.09
C LYS A 441 -2.88 -1.39 28.50
N ASP A 442 -4.13 -1.25 28.04
CA ASP A 442 -4.97 -2.37 27.62
C ASP A 442 -5.82 -1.99 26.39
N ILE A 443 -5.33 -2.42 25.22
CA ILE A 443 -5.99 -2.16 23.93
C ILE A 443 -7.35 -2.86 23.83
N ASP A 444 -7.57 -3.97 24.52
CA ASP A 444 -8.81 -4.71 24.44
C ASP A 444 -9.92 -3.99 25.22
N LYS A 445 -9.58 -3.39 26.37
CA LYS A 445 -10.48 -2.47 27.07
C LYS A 445 -10.83 -1.24 26.22
N GLN A 446 -9.85 -0.65 25.52
CA GLN A 446 -10.11 0.46 24.59
C GLN A 446 -11.08 0.04 23.47
N LYS A 447 -10.82 -1.12 22.85
CA LYS A 447 -11.67 -1.72 21.80
C LYS A 447 -13.09 -1.92 22.31
N LEU A 448 -13.26 -2.55 23.47
CA LEU A 448 -14.56 -2.83 24.06
C LEU A 448 -15.34 -1.54 24.35
N LEU A 449 -14.70 -0.54 24.97
CA LEU A 449 -15.31 0.76 25.24
C LEU A 449 -15.80 1.42 23.94
N CYS A 450 -14.91 1.57 22.95
CA CYS A 450 -15.24 2.25 21.69
C CYS A 450 -16.31 1.49 20.87
N GLN A 451 -16.21 0.17 20.78
CA GLN A 451 -17.17 -0.66 20.05
C GLN A 451 -18.55 -0.62 20.72
N SER A 452 -18.61 -0.67 22.05
CA SER A 452 -19.86 -0.59 22.79
C SER A 452 -20.60 0.73 22.55
N MET A 453 -19.88 1.82 22.29
CA MET A 453 -20.44 3.12 21.94
C MET A 453 -21.02 3.19 20.53
N LEU A 454 -20.48 2.39 19.60
CA LEU A 454 -20.80 2.42 18.16
C LEU A 454 -21.73 1.28 17.72
N HIS A 455 -22.16 0.43 18.65
CA HIS A 455 -23.01 -0.71 18.35
C HIS A 455 -24.10 -0.91 19.42
N PRO A 456 -25.36 -0.58 19.11
CA PRO A 456 -26.49 -0.93 19.93
C PRO A 456 -26.72 -2.45 19.84
N LYS A 457 -26.93 -3.12 20.98
CA LYS A 457 -27.17 -4.57 20.99
C LYS A 457 -28.43 -5.00 20.22
N ALA A 458 -29.36 -4.07 20.03
CA ALA A 458 -30.57 -4.30 19.24
C ALA A 458 -30.29 -4.47 17.74
N GLU A 459 -29.12 -4.06 17.23
CA GLU A 459 -28.84 -3.96 15.79
C GLU A 459 -28.44 -5.30 15.14
N GLY A 460 -27.98 -6.26 15.93
CA GLY A 460 -27.58 -7.60 15.46
C GLY A 460 -26.07 -7.75 15.23
N GLU A 461 -25.56 -8.97 15.37
CA GLU A 461 -24.11 -9.28 15.31
C GLU A 461 -23.52 -9.22 13.89
N ASP A 462 -24.39 -9.15 12.88
CA ASP A 462 -24.03 -9.01 11.47
C ASP A 462 -23.52 -7.59 11.12
N ILE A 463 -23.75 -6.61 12.00
CA ILE A 463 -23.18 -5.26 11.90
C ILE A 463 -21.87 -5.17 12.67
N SER A 464 -20.81 -4.73 11.99
CA SER A 464 -19.48 -4.63 12.58
C SER A 464 -19.24 -3.26 13.21
N ALA A 465 -19.27 -3.23 14.55
CA ALA A 465 -18.86 -2.08 15.36
C ALA A 465 -17.43 -1.61 15.04
N GLU A 466 -16.53 -2.55 14.76
CA GLU A 466 -15.13 -2.28 14.47
C GLU A 466 -14.97 -1.45 13.19
N LEU A 467 -15.74 -1.77 12.14
CA LEU A 467 -15.68 -1.02 10.88
C LEU A 467 -16.20 0.41 11.02
N ARG A 468 -17.12 0.66 11.96
CA ARG A 468 -17.58 2.03 12.29
C ARG A 468 -16.52 2.84 13.03
N PHE A 469 -15.51 2.19 13.62
CA PHE A 469 -14.50 2.87 14.43
C PHE A 469 -13.30 3.35 13.61
N GLY A 470 -13.18 4.67 13.44
CA GLY A 470 -12.07 5.30 12.74
C GLY A 470 -12.13 6.82 12.80
N PRO A 471 -11.18 7.54 12.15
CA PRO A 471 -11.05 8.99 12.20
C PRO A 471 -12.33 9.82 12.01
N LYS A 472 -13.29 9.35 11.20
CA LYS A 472 -14.56 10.08 11.00
C LYS A 472 -15.44 10.06 12.26
N THR A 473 -15.39 8.98 13.05
CA THR A 473 -16.23 8.78 14.23
C THR A 473 -15.55 9.16 15.55
N THR A 474 -14.24 9.43 15.57
CA THR A 474 -13.49 9.73 16.81
C THR A 474 -14.02 10.95 17.57
N SER A 475 -14.44 12.02 16.88
CA SER A 475 -15.03 13.20 17.55
C SER A 475 -16.36 12.86 18.25
N MET A 476 -17.15 11.96 17.67
CA MET A 476 -18.44 11.51 18.22
C MET A 476 -18.22 10.57 19.42
N VAL A 477 -17.25 9.66 19.32
CA VAL A 477 -16.83 8.81 20.44
C VAL A 477 -16.29 9.67 21.60
N ALA A 478 -15.50 10.71 21.30
CA ALA A 478 -15.03 11.67 22.30
C ALA A 478 -16.17 12.41 23.01
N ASP A 479 -17.26 12.77 22.31
CA ASP A 479 -18.48 13.30 22.94
C ASP A 479 -19.11 12.30 23.91
N GLY A 480 -19.16 11.02 23.51
CA GLY A 480 -19.63 9.92 24.35
C GLY A 480 -18.82 9.77 25.64
N ILE A 481 -17.49 9.69 25.52
CA ILE A 481 -16.58 9.57 26.67
C ILE A 481 -16.68 10.79 27.58
N LEU A 482 -16.76 12.00 27.03
CA LEU A 482 -16.88 13.22 27.83
C LEU A 482 -18.17 13.23 28.66
N LEU A 483 -19.32 12.93 28.04
CA LEU A 483 -20.59 12.90 28.77
C LEU A 483 -20.60 11.76 29.81
N LEU A 484 -20.00 10.63 29.50
CA LEU A 484 -19.83 9.53 30.44
C LEU A 484 -19.04 9.96 31.69
N MET A 485 -17.90 10.64 31.50
CA MET A 485 -17.11 11.16 32.63
C MET A 485 -17.94 12.11 33.49
N VAL A 486 -18.70 13.02 32.89
CA VAL A 486 -19.58 13.93 33.63
C VAL A 486 -20.60 13.16 34.47
N VAL A 487 -21.25 12.14 33.90
CA VAL A 487 -22.25 11.31 34.61
C VAL A 487 -21.59 10.57 35.78
N VAL A 488 -20.43 9.96 35.55
CA VAL A 488 -19.68 9.24 36.59
C VAL A 488 -19.23 10.17 37.71
N ILE A 489 -18.71 11.35 37.41
CA ILE A 489 -18.29 12.34 38.42
C ILE A 489 -19.48 12.81 39.28
N CYS A 490 -20.66 12.94 38.69
CA CYS A 490 -21.82 13.48 39.39
C CYS A 490 -22.59 12.43 40.20
N ILE A 491 -22.69 11.19 39.71
CA ILE A 491 -23.47 10.12 40.35
C ILE A 491 -22.57 9.22 41.20
N GLY A 492 -21.37 8.94 40.72
CA GLY A 492 -20.47 7.96 41.29
C GLY A 492 -19.55 8.49 42.38
N ASP A 493 -18.62 7.62 42.75
CA ASP A 493 -17.55 7.87 43.69
C ASP A 493 -16.18 7.89 42.98
N LYS A 494 -15.10 7.77 43.77
CA LYS A 494 -13.74 7.76 43.23
C LYS A 494 -13.41 6.46 42.51
N ASP A 495 -14.06 5.35 42.87
CA ASP A 495 -13.80 4.00 42.36
C ASP A 495 -14.64 3.67 41.12
N SER A 496 -15.65 4.50 40.81
CA SER A 496 -16.46 4.37 39.59
C SER A 496 -15.60 4.34 38.32
N ASN A 497 -16.00 3.53 37.35
CA ASN A 497 -15.32 3.33 36.08
C ASN A 497 -16.24 3.58 34.87
N TRP A 498 -15.75 3.39 33.65
CA TRP A 498 -16.50 3.64 32.41
C TRP A 498 -17.66 2.65 32.16
N ASP A 499 -17.71 1.53 32.87
CA ASP A 499 -18.73 0.48 32.75
C ASP A 499 -19.56 0.28 34.04
N THR A 500 -19.09 0.80 35.17
CA THR A 500 -19.65 0.57 36.50
C THR A 500 -19.54 1.83 37.35
N ILE A 501 -20.63 2.22 38.02
CA ILE A 501 -20.61 3.31 39.01
C ILE A 501 -20.30 2.76 40.39
N ASP A 502 -21.01 1.70 40.79
CA ASP A 502 -20.80 0.96 42.02
C ASP A 502 -21.16 -0.52 41.80
N THR A 503 -21.15 -1.33 42.87
CA THR A 503 -21.46 -2.77 42.78
C THR A 503 -22.89 -3.07 42.28
N GLN A 504 -23.79 -2.09 42.28
CA GLN A 504 -25.18 -2.25 41.91
C GLN A 504 -25.57 -1.49 40.63
N LEU A 505 -24.83 -0.48 40.19
CA LEU A 505 -25.15 0.38 39.06
C LEU A 505 -24.15 0.23 37.92
N THR A 506 -24.61 -0.39 36.82
CA THR A 506 -23.86 -0.46 35.55
C THR A 506 -24.22 0.69 34.63
N ILE A 507 -23.24 1.19 33.87
CA ILE A 507 -23.42 2.29 32.93
C ILE A 507 -23.00 1.85 31.52
N SER A 508 -23.71 2.34 30.50
CA SER A 508 -23.28 2.22 29.11
C SER A 508 -23.58 3.50 28.34
N VAL A 509 -22.83 3.71 27.27
CA VAL A 509 -22.97 4.87 26.39
C VAL A 509 -23.23 4.39 24.98
N LYS A 510 -24.13 5.06 24.28
CA LYS A 510 -24.21 5.02 22.81
C LYS A 510 -23.88 6.40 22.29
N ALA A 511 -22.82 6.46 21.49
CA ALA A 511 -22.32 7.68 20.89
C ALA A 511 -22.97 7.97 19.54
N LEU A 512 -23.78 7.06 19.00
CA LEU A 512 -24.38 7.18 17.68
C LEU A 512 -25.47 8.27 17.62
N SER A 513 -25.56 8.95 16.48
CA SER A 513 -26.71 9.78 16.08
C SER A 513 -27.70 8.97 15.22
N HIS A 514 -27.16 8.11 14.36
CA HIS A 514 -27.91 7.26 13.43
C HIS A 514 -27.50 5.80 13.60
N TRP A 515 -28.37 4.89 13.17
CA TRP A 515 -28.17 3.44 13.25
C TRP A 515 -29.04 2.73 12.21
N SER A 516 -28.87 1.41 12.07
CA SER A 516 -29.57 0.59 11.08
C SER A 516 -30.96 0.12 11.54
N GLY A 517 -31.25 0.30 12.83
CA GLY A 517 -32.47 -0.17 13.48
C GLY A 517 -32.37 -1.57 14.08
N PRO A 518 -33.49 -2.10 14.60
CA PRO A 518 -33.52 -3.40 15.26
C PRO A 518 -33.29 -4.58 14.30
N PHE A 519 -32.60 -5.61 14.78
CA PHE A 519 -32.41 -6.87 14.07
C PHE A 519 -33.74 -7.52 13.69
N GLY A 520 -33.78 -8.08 12.48
CA GLY A 520 -34.99 -8.70 11.90
C GLY A 520 -35.98 -7.71 11.25
N GLN A 521 -35.75 -6.39 11.37
CA GLN A 521 -36.47 -5.40 10.58
C GLN A 521 -35.73 -5.08 9.28
N THR A 522 -36.42 -4.44 8.34
CA THR A 522 -35.78 -3.88 7.14
C THR A 522 -34.68 -2.91 7.55
N ARG A 523 -33.45 -3.19 7.10
CA ARG A 523 -32.31 -2.30 7.31
C ARG A 523 -32.56 -1.00 6.57
N ARG A 524 -32.49 0.09 7.32
CA ARG A 524 -32.51 1.46 6.80
C ARG A 524 -31.82 2.34 7.82
N VAL A 525 -31.04 3.31 7.35
CA VAL A 525 -30.50 4.34 8.25
C VAL A 525 -31.67 5.13 8.83
N ARG A 526 -31.65 5.30 10.15
CA ARG A 526 -32.64 6.07 10.89
C ARG A 526 -31.97 6.79 12.04
N LYS A 527 -32.53 7.90 12.50
CA LYS A 527 -32.05 8.55 13.73
C LYS A 527 -32.35 7.68 14.94
N ILE A 528 -31.52 7.78 15.98
CA ILE A 528 -31.80 7.06 17.22
C ILE A 528 -33.09 7.52 17.90
N THR A 529 -33.58 8.73 17.61
CA THR A 529 -34.85 9.24 18.15
C THR A 529 -36.10 8.78 17.39
N GLU A 530 -35.94 8.08 16.26
CA GLU A 530 -37.04 7.61 15.40
C GLU A 530 -37.50 6.18 15.75
N ASP A 531 -38.28 5.54 14.89
CA ASP A 531 -38.83 4.20 15.11
C ASP A 531 -37.76 3.16 15.49
N GLY A 532 -37.89 2.58 16.68
CA GLY A 532 -37.02 1.52 17.20
C GLY A 532 -36.23 1.88 18.47
N VAL A 533 -36.32 3.11 18.97
CA VAL A 533 -35.65 3.53 20.22
C VAL A 533 -35.99 2.61 21.39
N SER A 534 -37.26 2.23 21.52
CA SER A 534 -37.72 1.33 22.58
C SER A 534 -37.04 -0.04 22.53
N ALA A 535 -36.78 -0.56 21.33
CA ALA A 535 -36.04 -1.80 21.12
C ALA A 535 -34.55 -1.64 21.46
N LEU A 536 -33.94 -0.49 21.11
CA LEU A 536 -32.58 -0.15 21.51
C LEU A 536 -32.46 -0.16 23.04
N ILE A 537 -33.28 0.65 23.70
CA ILE A 537 -33.28 0.80 25.16
C ILE A 537 -33.56 -0.54 25.82
N GLY A 538 -34.58 -1.28 25.35
CA GLY A 538 -35.00 -2.56 25.91
C GLY A 538 -33.97 -3.70 25.82
N LYS A 539 -32.99 -3.61 24.91
CA LYS A 539 -31.94 -4.61 24.70
C LYS A 539 -30.62 -4.24 25.37
N GLU A 540 -30.46 -3.00 25.84
CA GLU A 540 -29.28 -2.61 26.59
C GLU A 540 -29.38 -3.08 28.05
N PRO A 541 -28.40 -3.84 28.57
CA PRO A 541 -28.48 -4.43 29.91
C PRO A 541 -28.13 -3.46 31.04
N SER A 542 -27.57 -2.29 30.71
CA SER A 542 -27.05 -1.36 31.71
C SER A 542 -28.16 -0.60 32.41
N LYS A 543 -28.00 -0.40 33.73
CA LYS A 543 -28.97 0.36 34.53
C LYS A 543 -28.94 1.86 34.21
N ILE A 544 -27.80 2.39 33.79
CA ILE A 544 -27.65 3.78 33.35
C ILE A 544 -27.35 3.83 31.86
N LEU A 545 -28.35 4.29 31.12
CA LEU A 545 -28.38 4.65 29.70
C LEU A 545 -27.76 6.02 29.39
N VAL A 546 -26.62 6.16 28.72
CA VAL A 546 -26.17 7.46 28.17
C VAL A 546 -26.29 7.49 26.65
N LEU A 547 -27.06 8.44 26.12
CA LEU A 547 -27.21 8.68 24.68
C LEU A 547 -26.64 10.06 24.32
N SER A 548 -25.35 10.12 23.98
CA SER A 548 -24.58 11.38 23.96
C SER A 548 -24.86 12.29 22.76
N ARG A 549 -25.53 11.77 21.73
CA ARG A 549 -25.87 12.53 20.52
C ARG A 549 -27.37 12.77 20.34
N ILE A 550 -28.14 12.57 21.41
CA ILE A 550 -29.57 12.87 21.44
C ILE A 550 -29.79 14.16 22.22
N ASP A 551 -30.42 15.14 21.57
CA ASP A 551 -30.80 16.43 22.15
C ASP A 551 -32.21 16.39 22.77
N ALA A 552 -33.03 15.40 22.41
CA ALA A 552 -34.33 15.16 23.02
C ALA A 552 -34.21 14.84 24.53
N SER A 553 -35.25 15.23 25.28
CA SER A 553 -35.31 14.96 26.72
C SER A 553 -35.52 13.46 27.00
N SER A 554 -35.09 12.97 28.17
CA SER A 554 -35.23 11.55 28.52
C SER A 554 -36.67 11.05 28.47
N SER A 555 -37.64 11.87 28.90
CA SER A 555 -39.07 11.52 28.87
C SER A 555 -39.61 11.42 27.44
N THR A 556 -39.16 12.31 26.55
CA THR A 556 -39.47 12.24 25.12
C THR A 556 -38.94 10.95 24.49
N VAL A 557 -37.72 10.56 24.83
CA VAL A 557 -37.07 9.35 24.30
C VAL A 557 -37.72 8.07 24.84
N LEU A 558 -38.14 8.07 26.10
CA LEU A 558 -38.87 6.96 26.72
C LEU A 558 -40.35 6.91 26.33
N GLN A 559 -40.85 7.92 25.62
CA GLN A 559 -42.27 8.09 25.27
C GLN A 559 -43.18 8.05 26.51
N GLU A 560 -42.72 8.64 27.63
CA GLU A 560 -43.50 8.76 28.87
C GLU A 560 -44.73 9.63 28.60
N SER A 561 -45.92 9.02 28.58
CA SER A 561 -47.20 9.72 28.54
C SER A 561 -47.62 10.10 29.96
N LEU A 562 -48.32 11.23 30.13
CA LEU A 562 -48.87 11.66 31.42
C LEU A 562 -49.92 10.69 32.02
N ILE A 563 -50.26 9.60 31.32
CA ILE A 563 -51.38 8.70 31.63
C ILE A 563 -50.92 7.24 31.90
N ASP A 564 -49.69 6.85 31.54
CA ASP A 564 -49.25 5.43 31.58
C ASP A 564 -48.40 5.04 32.82
N ASP A 565 -48.28 5.91 33.82
CA ASP A 565 -47.35 5.74 34.95
C ASP A 565 -47.69 4.58 35.93
N THR A 566 -48.80 3.86 35.76
CA THR A 566 -49.20 2.79 36.72
C THR A 566 -49.21 1.37 36.16
N ASP A 567 -49.38 1.15 34.86
CA ASP A 567 -49.73 -0.21 34.36
C ASP A 567 -48.58 -0.97 33.65
N PHE A 568 -47.46 -0.31 33.34
CA PHE A 568 -46.42 -0.91 32.49
C PHE A 568 -45.25 -1.59 33.22
N ALA A 569 -45.08 -1.36 34.52
CA ALA A 569 -43.88 -1.75 35.26
C ALA A 569 -43.85 -3.23 35.72
N GLY A 570 -44.97 -3.95 35.68
CA GLY A 570 -45.08 -5.32 36.22
C GLY A 570 -45.16 -6.46 35.19
N SER A 571 -45.23 -6.18 33.89
CA SER A 571 -45.37 -7.23 32.87
C SER A 571 -44.02 -7.85 32.52
N MET A 572 -43.90 -9.20 32.59
CA MET A 572 -42.76 -9.96 32.06
C MET A 572 -42.47 -9.68 30.56
N ALA A 573 -43.43 -9.09 29.84
CA ALA A 573 -43.32 -8.71 28.44
C ALA A 573 -42.87 -7.24 28.21
N SER A 574 -42.71 -6.44 29.27
CA SER A 574 -42.26 -5.05 29.14
C SER A 574 -40.75 -4.98 28.85
N PRO A 575 -40.30 -4.14 27.90
CA PRO A 575 -38.87 -3.99 27.60
C PRO A 575 -38.11 -3.52 28.84
N ARG A 576 -36.94 -4.12 29.12
CA ARG A 576 -36.09 -3.71 30.25
C ARG A 576 -35.67 -2.26 30.08
N GLN A 577 -36.24 -1.35 30.87
CA GLN A 577 -35.85 0.05 30.83
C GLN A 577 -34.65 0.32 31.76
N PRO A 578 -33.75 1.26 31.41
CA PRO A 578 -32.71 1.73 32.31
C PRO A 578 -33.33 2.50 33.49
N ILE A 579 -32.70 2.44 34.65
CA ILE A 579 -33.06 3.21 35.85
C ILE A 579 -32.80 4.71 35.61
N LEU A 580 -31.78 5.04 34.82
CA LEU A 580 -31.51 6.42 34.43
C LEU A 580 -31.15 6.49 32.96
N LEU A 581 -31.84 7.37 32.24
CA LEU A 581 -31.50 7.75 30.87
C LEU A 581 -30.96 9.20 30.86
N VAL A 582 -29.71 9.36 30.44
CA VAL A 582 -29.05 10.65 30.26
C VAL A 582 -28.88 10.92 28.77
N THR A 583 -29.41 12.05 28.32
CA THR A 583 -29.27 12.55 26.95
C THR A 583 -28.51 13.86 26.96
N ASN A 584 -27.93 14.24 25.81
CA ASN A 584 -27.26 15.52 25.62
C ASN A 584 -28.27 16.67 25.36
N ASN A 585 -29.35 16.70 26.15
CA ASN A 585 -30.40 17.70 26.00
C ASN A 585 -29.95 19.11 26.42
N PRO A 586 -30.68 20.17 26.03
CA PRO A 586 -30.33 21.55 26.34
C PRO A 586 -30.14 21.83 27.84
N THR A 587 -30.88 21.15 28.72
CA THR A 587 -30.76 21.31 30.17
C THR A 587 -29.43 20.77 30.69
N VAL A 588 -29.05 19.54 30.30
CA VAL A 588 -27.76 18.94 30.67
C VAL A 588 -26.61 19.78 30.12
N ASN A 589 -26.69 20.19 28.85
CA ASN A 589 -25.70 21.08 28.24
C ASN A 589 -25.55 22.41 28.97
N ARG A 590 -26.66 23.03 29.40
CA ARG A 590 -26.63 24.27 30.17
C ARG A 590 -25.91 24.08 31.50
N LEU A 591 -26.22 23.00 32.23
CA LEU A 591 -25.58 22.69 33.51
C LEU A 591 -24.07 22.41 33.34
N ILE A 592 -23.67 21.65 32.31
CA ILE A 592 -22.26 21.42 31.98
C ILE A 592 -21.53 22.74 31.68
N ARG A 593 -22.17 23.66 30.95
CA ARG A 593 -21.59 24.99 30.67
C ARG A 593 -21.51 25.90 31.88
N GLN A 594 -22.34 25.69 32.91
CA GLN A 594 -22.21 26.41 34.18
C GLN A 594 -21.01 25.89 34.98
N GLY A 595 -20.66 24.61 34.83
CA GLY A 595 -19.45 24.03 35.41
C GLY A 595 -19.52 23.76 36.92
N ILE A 596 -20.72 23.82 37.51
CA ILE A 596 -20.96 23.56 38.94
C ILE A 596 -21.38 22.09 39.10
N ILE A 597 -20.55 21.28 39.77
CA ILE A 597 -20.80 19.83 39.92
C ILE A 597 -22.08 19.59 40.74
N ALA A 598 -22.31 20.39 41.80
CA ALA A 598 -23.47 20.24 42.68
C ALA A 598 -24.81 20.31 41.92
N ASP A 599 -24.95 21.24 40.98
CA ASP A 599 -26.18 21.43 40.21
C ASP A 599 -26.46 20.25 39.26
N ILE A 600 -25.41 19.72 38.62
CA ILE A 600 -25.52 18.54 37.76
C ILE A 600 -25.87 17.31 38.60
N LYS A 601 -25.22 17.18 39.76
CA LYS A 601 -25.45 16.10 40.72
C LYS A 601 -26.87 16.11 41.27
N GLU A 602 -27.42 17.27 41.61
CA GLU A 602 -28.80 17.42 42.05
C GLU A 602 -29.77 17.00 40.95
N TYR A 603 -29.55 17.47 39.72
CA TYR A 603 -30.38 17.12 38.57
C TYR A 603 -30.41 15.61 38.27
N LEU A 604 -29.23 14.98 38.20
CA LEU A 604 -29.11 13.55 37.87
C LEU A 604 -29.62 12.66 39.01
N ASN A 605 -29.27 12.95 40.27
CA ASN A 605 -29.77 12.17 41.40
C ASN A 605 -31.28 12.36 41.63
N GLY A 606 -31.82 13.54 41.33
CA GLY A 606 -33.26 13.78 41.35
C GLY A 606 -34.01 12.85 40.40
N LYS A 607 -33.48 12.65 39.19
CA LYS A 607 -34.03 11.67 38.22
C LYS A 607 -33.85 10.23 38.68
N LEU A 608 -32.66 9.88 39.15
CA LEU A 608 -32.36 8.53 39.63
C LEU A 608 -33.29 8.11 40.78
N LYS A 609 -33.48 8.99 41.78
CA LYS A 609 -34.38 8.76 42.92
C LYS A 609 -35.84 8.57 42.49
N LYS A 610 -36.31 9.37 41.53
CA LYS A 610 -37.68 9.22 40.99
C LYS A 610 -37.89 7.87 40.33
N SER A 611 -36.96 7.41 39.50
CA SER A 611 -37.07 6.11 38.83
C SER A 611 -36.99 4.93 39.81
N LEU A 612 -36.10 5.02 40.81
CA LEU A 612 -36.00 4.00 41.87
C LEU A 612 -37.29 3.93 42.72
N ALA A 613 -37.87 5.08 43.06
CA ALA A 613 -39.13 5.14 43.80
C ALA A 613 -40.29 4.53 43.01
N ALA A 614 -40.39 4.80 41.71
CA ALA A 614 -41.40 4.22 40.83
C ALA A 614 -41.30 2.69 40.77
N ARG A 615 -40.07 2.13 40.73
CA ARG A 615 -39.84 0.67 40.69
C ARG A 615 -40.11 -0.04 42.03
N ASN A 616 -39.80 0.60 43.15
CA ASN A 616 -40.06 0.04 44.48
C ASN A 616 -41.56 0.02 44.83
N LEU A 617 -42.36 0.89 44.22
CA LEU A 617 -43.82 0.86 44.33
C LEU A 617 -44.42 -0.34 43.59
N THR A 618 -43.81 -0.74 42.47
CA THR A 618 -44.30 -1.85 41.62
C THR A 618 -43.81 -3.24 42.02
N GLU A 619 -42.81 -3.35 42.92
CA GLU A 619 -42.37 -4.64 43.50
C GLU A 619 -43.15 -5.03 44.78
N ASN A 620 -43.94 -4.11 45.35
CA ASN A 620 -44.75 -4.32 46.57
C ASN A 620 -46.26 -4.48 46.29
N GLU A 621 -46.67 -4.46 45.01
CA GLU A 621 -47.98 -4.90 44.51
C GLU A 621 -47.84 -6.28 43.84
#